data_AF-A0A3B4F825-F1
#
_entry.id   AF-A0A3B4F825-F1
#
_cell.length_a   1.000
_cell.length_b   1.000
_cell.length_c   1.000
_cell.angle_alpha   90.00
_cell.angle_beta   90.00
_cell.angle_gamma   90.00
#
_symmetry.space_group_name_H-M   'P 1'
#
loop_
_entity.id
_entity.type
_entity.pdbx_description
1 polymer ?
#
loop_
_entity_poly.entity_id
_entity_poly.type
_entity_poly.pdbx_seq_one_letter_code
_entity_poly.pdbx_strand_id
1 'polypeptide(L)' 'MKSKEKSLELSSPAETLCITTRNTPCGEGLRSWNLFQIRIHKCLVDRHSPSESVKQNTFISIEPGVEVEVTTADPYMTQ' A
#
# COMPACT_ATOMS: atom_id res chain seq x y z
N MET A 1 -32.63 -11.15 -2.91
CA MET A 1 -32.19 -9.81 -2.47
C MET A 1 -30.67 -9.75 -2.62
N LYS A 2 -30.15 -9.12 -3.68
CA LYS A 2 -28.69 -9.03 -3.88
C LYS A 2 -28.19 -7.79 -3.15
N SER A 3 -27.63 -7.97 -1.94
CA SER A 3 -26.87 -6.91 -1.31
C SER A 3 -25.53 -6.83 -2.04
N LYS A 4 -25.35 -5.78 -2.83
CA LYS A 4 -24.09 -5.50 -3.52
C LYS A 4 -23.20 -4.80 -2.50
N GLU A 5 -22.43 -5.57 -1.76
CA GLU A 5 -21.40 -5.05 -0.87
C GLU A 5 -20.43 -4.21 -1.71
N LYS A 6 -20.56 -2.89 -1.58
CA LYS A 6 -19.58 -1.95 -2.11
C LYS A 6 -18.36 -2.05 -1.22
N SER A 7 -17.32 -2.74 -1.68
CA SER A 7 -15.99 -2.58 -1.11
C SER A 7 -15.57 -1.13 -1.33
N LEU A 8 -15.53 -0.33 -0.26
CA LEU A 8 -14.98 1.02 -0.32
C LEU A 8 -13.46 0.88 -0.35
N GLU A 9 -12.89 0.80 -1.54
CA GLU A 9 -11.44 0.90 -1.72
C GLU A 9 -11.05 2.38 -1.65
N LEU A 10 -10.55 2.80 -0.48
CA LEU A 10 -9.97 4.12 -0.35
C LEU A 10 -8.50 4.02 -0.77
N SER A 11 -8.23 4.35 -2.03
CA SER A 11 -6.85 4.50 -2.50
C SER A 11 -6.28 5.79 -1.91
N SER A 12 -5.30 5.65 -1.02
CA SER A 12 -4.54 6.81 -0.56
C SER A 12 -3.57 7.24 -1.67
N PRO A 13 -3.29 8.55 -1.80
CA PRO A 13 -2.35 9.03 -2.83
C PRO A 13 -0.99 8.36 -2.70
N ALA A 14 -0.38 8.01 -3.83
CA ALA A 14 0.94 7.37 -3.83
C ALA A 14 2.00 8.33 -3.29
N GLU A 15 2.73 7.88 -2.26
CA GLU A 15 3.87 8.61 -1.74
C GLU A 15 5.06 8.39 -2.66
N THR A 16 5.73 9.48 -3.04
CA THR A 16 6.89 9.44 -3.91
C THR A 16 8.15 9.75 -3.10
N LEU A 17 9.08 8.80 -3.06
CA LEU A 17 10.42 9.00 -2.51
C LEU A 17 11.38 9.26 -3.66
N CYS A 18 12.11 10.38 -3.58
CA CYS A 18 13.09 10.80 -4.56
C CYS A 18 14.48 10.88 -3.91
N ILE A 19 15.46 10.20 -4.49
CA ILE A 19 16.87 10.31 -4.10
C ILE A 19 17.66 10.82 -5.31
N THR A 20 18.31 11.96 -5.13
CA THR A 20 19.21 12.53 -6.15
C THR A 20 20.65 12.25 -5.74
N THR A 21 21.39 11.52 -6.57
CA THR A 21 22.81 11.23 -6.30
C THR A 21 23.70 11.73 -7.42
N ARG A 22 24.98 11.89 -7.09
CA ARG A 22 26.02 12.16 -8.06
C ARG A 22 26.31 10.88 -8.84
N ASN A 23 26.43 10.98 -10.16
CA ASN A 23 26.73 9.80 -11.00
C ASN A 23 28.16 9.31 -10.80
N THR A 24 29.08 10.24 -10.54
CA THR A 24 30.49 9.92 -10.36
C THR A 24 30.82 9.69 -8.87
N PRO A 25 31.54 8.61 -8.53
CA PRO A 25 31.86 8.25 -7.15
C PRO A 25 32.95 9.13 -6.53
N CYS A 26 33.83 9.73 -7.36
CA CYS A 26 35.03 10.45 -6.94
C CYS A 26 35.02 11.95 -7.30
N GLY A 27 33.92 12.49 -7.81
CA GLY A 27 33.80 13.92 -8.13
C GLY A 27 34.50 14.38 -9.42
N GLU A 28 35.44 13.60 -9.97
CA GLU A 28 36.00 13.82 -11.30
C GLU A 28 35.02 13.37 -12.40
N GLY A 29 34.83 14.23 -13.42
CA GLY A 29 33.90 14.00 -14.53
C GLY A 29 32.84 15.09 -14.73
N LEU A 30 31.93 14.86 -15.68
CA LEU A 30 30.89 15.83 -16.05
C LEU A 30 29.87 16.04 -14.93
N ARG A 31 29.22 17.21 -14.88
CA ARG A 31 28.22 17.54 -13.83
C ARG A 31 26.86 16.86 -14.03
N SER A 32 26.84 15.53 -14.06
CA SER A 32 25.63 14.70 -14.14
C SER A 32 25.10 14.27 -12.77
N TRP A 33 23.79 14.04 -12.71
CA TRP A 33 23.04 13.62 -11.52
C TRP A 33 22.03 12.55 -11.92
N ASN A 34 21.83 11.57 -11.03
CA ASN A 34 20.86 10.50 -11.20
C ASN A 34 19.69 10.78 -10.27
N LEU A 35 18.49 10.61 -10.81
CA LEU A 35 17.24 10.77 -10.08
C LEU A 35 16.62 9.38 -9.93
N PHE A 36 16.67 8.85 -8.72
CA PHE A 36 15.97 7.62 -8.38
C PHE A 36 14.62 7.97 -7.76
N GLN A 37 13.55 7.39 -8.30
CA GLN A 37 12.19 7.59 -7.81
C GLN A 37 11.57 6.23 -7.44
N ILE A 38 10.94 6.16 -6.28
CA ILE A 38 10.07 5.06 -5.87
C ILE A 38 8.69 5.64 -5.57
N ARG A 39 7.64 4.95 -6.03
CA ARG A 39 6.25 5.29 -5.72
C ARG A 39 5.63 4.17 -4.89
N ILE A 40 5.23 4.49 -3.67
CA ILE A 40 4.60 3.56 -2.74
C ILE A 40 3.09 3.80 -2.80
N HIS A 41 2.35 2.77 -3.20
CA HIS A 41 0.90 2.82 -3.27
C HIS A 41 0.34 2.11 -2.04
N LYS A 42 -0.48 2.81 -1.25
CA LYS A 42 -1.16 2.25 -0.08
C LYS A 42 -2.67 2.32 -0.32
N CYS A 43 -3.34 1.19 -0.18
CA CYS A 43 -4.79 1.10 -0.34
C CYS A 43 -5.40 0.54 0.93
N LEU A 44 -6.49 1.17 1.40
CA LEU A 44 -7.28 0.68 2.52
C LEU A 44 -8.54 0.01 1.97
N VAL A 45 -8.79 -1.22 2.41
CA VAL A 45 -10.02 -1.94 2.14
C VAL A 45 -10.73 -2.15 3.47
N ASP A 46 -11.85 -1.46 3.66
CA ASP A 46 -12.71 -1.69 4.83
C ASP A 46 -13.75 -2.77 4.52
N ARG A 47 -13.91 -3.72 5.44
CA ARG A 47 -14.88 -4.80 5.31
C ARG A 47 -15.57 -5.09 6.63
N HIS A 48 -16.87 -4.82 6.66
CA HIS A 48 -17.73 -5.20 7.77
C HIS A 48 -18.12 -6.69 7.65
N SER A 49 -17.22 -7.60 8.03
CA SER A 49 -17.45 -9.05 7.99
C SER A 49 -16.77 -9.75 9.17
N PRO A 50 -17.26 -10.92 9.61
CA PRO A 50 -16.58 -11.71 10.62
C PRO A 50 -15.15 -12.07 10.20
N SER A 51 -14.25 -12.23 11.17
CA SER A 51 -12.81 -12.46 10.94
C SER A 51 -12.50 -13.70 10.10
N GLU A 52 -13.40 -14.69 10.08
CA GLU A 52 -13.29 -15.88 9.24
C GLU A 52 -13.39 -15.54 7.74
N SER A 53 -14.31 -14.66 7.36
CA SER A 53 -14.47 -14.22 5.97
C SER A 53 -13.34 -13.28 5.54
N VAL A 54 -12.77 -12.48 6.45
CA VAL A 54 -11.61 -11.63 6.17
C VAL A 54 -10.41 -12.47 5.76
N LYS A 55 -10.11 -13.54 6.51
CA LYS A 55 -9.01 -14.47 6.18
C LYS A 55 -9.17 -15.05 4.78
N GLN A 56 -10.37 -15.46 4.42
CA GLN A 56 -10.63 -16.07 3.10
C GLN A 56 -10.46 -15.07 1.95
N ASN A 57 -10.76 -13.79 2.17
CA ASN A 57 -10.58 -12.74 1.17
C ASN A 57 -9.12 -12.32 0.98
N THR A 58 -8.29 -12.37 2.03
CA THR A 58 -6.87 -12.00 1.93
C THR A 58 -6.07 -12.91 0.98
N PHE A 59 -6.57 -14.11 0.67
CA PHE A 59 -5.92 -15.03 -0.27
C PHE A 59 -6.15 -14.71 -1.75
N ILE A 60 -7.03 -13.76 -2.09
CA ILE A 60 -7.37 -13.47 -3.47
C ILE A 60 -6.28 -12.54 -4.04
N SER A 61 -5.28 -13.15 -4.70
CA SER A 61 -4.28 -12.49 -5.55
C SER A 61 -3.37 -11.46 -4.86
N ILE A 62 -2.54 -11.91 -3.92
CA ILE A 62 -1.39 -11.13 -3.49
C ILE A 62 -0.30 -11.28 -4.57
N GLU A 63 -0.09 -10.24 -5.36
CA GLU A 63 1.07 -10.15 -6.25
C GLU A 63 2.37 -10.11 -5.42
N PRO A 64 3.46 -10.77 -5.87
CA PRO A 64 4.72 -10.77 -5.13
C PRO A 64 5.27 -9.35 -4.99
N GLY A 65 5.43 -8.89 -3.74
CA GLY A 65 5.91 -7.54 -3.42
C GLY A 65 4.86 -6.61 -2.78
N VAL A 66 3.64 -7.10 -2.55
CA VAL A 66 2.61 -6.38 -1.78
C VAL A 66 2.61 -6.89 -0.34
N GLU A 67 2.85 -6.00 0.62
CA GLU A 67 2.70 -6.27 2.05
C GLU A 67 1.29 -5.90 2.50
N VAL A 68 0.62 -6.80 3.22
CA VAL A 68 -0.77 -6.64 3.66
C VAL A 68 -0.84 -6.75 5.17
N GLU A 69 -1.27 -5.69 5.84
CA GLU A 69 -1.59 -5.68 7.26
C GLU A 69 -3.11 -5.75 7.46
N VAL A 70 -3.57 -6.59 8.40
CA VAL A 70 -4.99 -6.74 8.74
C VAL A 70 -5.22 -6.23 10.16
N THR A 71 -6.10 -5.25 10.31
CA THR A 71 -6.53 -4.71 11.61
C THR A 71 -7.99 -5.05 11.83
N THR A 72 -8.30 -5.82 12.88
CA THR A 72 -9.67 -6.07 13.32
C THR A 72 -10.08 -5.00 14.33
N ALA A 73 -11.13 -4.23 14.02
CA ALA A 73 -11.72 -3.31 14.99
C ALA A 73 -12.56 -4.12 15.99
N ASP A 74 -12.17 -4.11 17.26
CA ASP A 74 -12.95 -4.75 18.32
C ASP A 74 -14.22 -3.93 18.60
N PRO A 75 -15.43 -4.51 18.42
CA PRO A 75 -16.70 -3.77 18.50
C PRO A 75 -17.08 -3.30 19.91
N TYR A 76 -16.27 -3.60 20.94
CA TYR A 76 -16.54 -3.27 22.35
C TYR A 76 -15.78 -2.03 22.87
N MET A 77 -15.02 -1.33 22.01
CA MET A 77 -14.28 -0.12 22.39
C MET A 77 -14.94 1.20 21.99
N THR A 78 -16.10 1.17 21.32
CA THR A 78 -16.93 2.36 21.09
C THR A 78 -17.92 2.51 22.26
N GLN A 79 -17.47 3.10 23.36
CA GLN A 79 -18.35 3.73 24.35
C GLN A 79 -18.48 5.22 24.05
#